data_AF-A0A0C3AQH8-F1
#
_entry.id   AF-A0A0C3AQH8-F1
#
_cell.length_a   1.000
_cell.length_b   1.000
_cell.length_c   1.000
_cell.angle_alpha   90.00
_cell.angle_beta   90.00
_cell.angle_gamma   90.00
#
_symmetry.space_group_name_H-M   'P 1'
#
loop_
_entity.id
_entity.type
_entity.pdbx_description
1 polymer ?
#
loop_
_entity_poly.entity_id
_entity_poly.type
_entity_poly.pdbx_seq_one_letter_code
_entity_poly.pdbx_strand_id
1 'polypeptide(L)'
;MATLAHGTKPGTAFKTIYQEGIYMDEFMAMMKTRMEVETQYLDQLSKLKDSWNPKWSESGVWSLISPILGHFEEEITRRNAFVDDLQARLATAPQSNTESNPYQLFENLEQAYQACSQADRDVQTPSSQSAL
;
A
#
# COMPACT_ATOMS: atom_id res chain seq x y z
N MET A 1 17.50 43.98 3.31
CA MET A 1 16.88 43.00 2.41
C MET A 1 16.62 41.73 3.21
N ALA A 2 15.35 41.46 3.54
CA ALA A 2 14.97 40.23 4.24
C ALA A 2 14.85 39.11 3.21
N THR A 3 15.77 38.15 3.25
CA THR A 3 15.67 36.92 2.46
C THR A 3 14.45 36.14 2.92
N LEU A 4 13.50 35.97 1.98
CA LEU A 4 12.33 35.10 2.11
C LEU A 4 12.78 33.68 2.49
N ALA A 5 12.69 33.35 3.77
CA ALA A 5 12.68 31.96 4.20
C ALA A 5 11.29 31.38 3.87
N HIS A 6 11.05 31.09 2.59
CA HIS A 6 10.03 30.11 2.20
C HIS A 6 10.56 28.70 2.51
N GLY A 7 10.86 28.46 3.79
CA GLY A 7 10.97 27.11 4.30
C GLY A 7 9.55 26.56 4.37
N THR A 8 9.30 25.46 3.66
CA THR A 8 8.11 24.63 3.87
C THR A 8 7.96 24.43 5.37
N LYS A 9 6.82 24.85 5.95
CA LYS A 9 6.60 24.70 7.39
C LYS A 9 6.83 23.23 7.73
N PRO A 10 7.66 22.91 8.75
CA PRO A 10 8.01 21.52 9.06
C PRO A 10 6.77 20.62 9.16
N GLY A 11 5.69 21.12 9.79
CA GLY A 11 4.41 20.42 9.91
C GLY A 11 3.79 19.97 8.57
N THR A 12 4.00 20.69 7.47
CA THR A 12 3.48 20.29 6.14
C THR A 12 4.23 19.09 5.58
N ALA A 13 5.56 19.08 5.67
CA ALA A 13 6.36 17.94 5.19
C ALA A 13 6.09 16.67 6.02
N PHE A 14 5.97 16.81 7.35
CA PHE A 14 5.66 15.69 8.22
C PHE A 14 4.23 15.16 8.02
N LYS A 15 3.24 16.03 7.77
CA LYS A 15 1.88 15.63 7.42
C LYS A 15 1.82 14.84 6.10
N THR A 16 2.60 15.25 5.10
CA THR A 16 2.68 14.51 3.83
C THR A 16 3.25 13.12 4.04
N ILE A 17 4.35 12.98 4.78
CA ILE A 17 4.96 11.68 5.11
C ILE A 17 3.96 10.79 5.88
N TYR A 18 3.19 11.37 6.80
CA TYR A 18 2.13 10.66 7.52
C TYR A 18 1.04 10.10 6.57
N GLN A 19 0.55 10.94 5.66
CA GLN A 19 -0.46 10.52 4.68
C GLN A 19 0.07 9.44 3.73
N GLU A 20 1.32 9.54 3.29
CA GLU A 20 1.97 8.52 2.46
C GLU A 20 2.05 7.15 3.17
N GLY A 21 2.30 7.14 4.49
CA GLY A 21 2.28 5.92 5.30
C GLY A 21 0.90 5.24 5.30
N ILE A 22 -0.18 6.02 5.51
CA ILE A 22 -1.55 5.50 5.45
C ILE A 22 -1.87 4.93 4.06
N TYR A 23 -1.52 5.65 2.99
CA TYR A 23 -1.76 5.17 1.63
C TYR A 23 -1.01 3.87 1.34
N MET A 24 0.20 3.72 1.88
CA MET A 24 0.97 2.48 1.74
C MET A 24 0.28 1.33 2.48
N ASP A 25 -0.18 1.53 3.72
CA ASP A 25 -0.90 0.50 4.48
C ASP A 25 -2.21 0.08 3.78
N GLU A 26 -3.00 1.04 3.27
CA GLU A 26 -4.22 0.79 2.51
C GLU A 26 -3.94 0.00 1.22
N PHE A 27 -2.90 0.40 0.48
CA PHE A 27 -2.47 -0.30 -0.72
C PHE A 27 -2.03 -1.74 -0.41
N MET A 28 -1.23 -1.93 0.64
CA MET A 28 -0.77 -3.24 1.06
C MET A 28 -1.92 -4.15 1.51
N ALA A 29 -2.93 -3.61 2.20
CA ALA A 29 -4.13 -4.35 2.55
C ALA A 29 -4.89 -4.81 1.29
N MET A 30 -5.10 -3.91 0.33
CA MET A 30 -5.73 -4.24 -0.95
C MET A 30 -4.96 -5.33 -1.71
N MET A 31 -3.63 -5.25 -1.75
CA MET A 31 -2.79 -6.24 -2.42
C MET A 31 -2.85 -7.62 -1.74
N LYS A 32 -2.95 -7.67 -0.41
CA LYS A 32 -3.18 -8.92 0.33
C LYS A 32 -4.53 -9.54 -0.06
N THR A 33 -5.60 -8.75 -0.06
CA THR A 33 -6.93 -9.21 -0.52
C THR A 33 -6.89 -9.69 -1.97
N ARG A 34 -6.15 -9.01 -2.86
CA ARG A 34 -5.99 -9.45 -4.24
C ARG A 34 -5.32 -10.83 -4.32
N MET A 35 -4.27 -11.06 -3.53
CA MET A 35 -3.57 -12.34 -3.49
C MET A 35 -4.46 -13.48 -2.98
N GLU A 36 -5.30 -13.21 -1.98
CA GLU A 36 -6.29 -14.17 -1.47
C GLU A 36 -7.31 -14.57 -2.55
N VAL A 37 -7.83 -13.60 -3.30
CA VAL A 37 -8.77 -13.85 -4.40
C VAL A 37 -8.14 -14.74 -5.47
N GLU A 38 -6.90 -14.45 -5.89
CA GLU A 38 -6.20 -15.27 -6.88
C GLU A 38 -5.94 -16.69 -6.36
N THR A 39 -5.58 -16.83 -5.09
CA THR A 39 -5.33 -18.14 -4.46
C THR A 39 -6.60 -18.99 -4.42
N GLN A 40 -7.74 -18.39 -4.07
CA GLN A 40 -9.05 -19.08 -4.10
C GLN A 40 -9.43 -19.50 -5.51
N TYR A 41 -9.19 -18.63 -6.50
CA TYR A 41 -9.49 -18.95 -7.88
C TYR A 41 -8.59 -20.08 -8.43
N LEU A 42 -7.30 -20.08 -8.07
CA LEU A 42 -6.37 -21.17 -8.39
C LEU A 42 -6.80 -22.51 -7.77
N ASP A 43 -7.27 -22.51 -6.51
CA ASP A 43 -7.80 -23.71 -5.88
C ASP A 43 -9.03 -24.27 -6.64
N GLN A 44 -9.92 -23.38 -7.10
CA GLN A 44 -11.06 -23.78 -7.94
C GLN A 44 -10.62 -24.35 -9.28
N LEU A 45 -9.64 -23.73 -9.95
CA LEU A 45 -9.09 -24.25 -11.21
C LEU A 45 -8.37 -25.59 -11.02
N SER A 46 -7.67 -25.79 -9.90
CA SER A 46 -7.04 -27.08 -9.58
C SER A 46 -8.10 -28.17 -9.42
N LYS A 47 -9.17 -27.91 -8.65
CA LYS A 47 -10.29 -28.85 -8.50
C LYS A 47 -10.97 -29.16 -9.84
N LEU A 48 -11.12 -28.15 -10.69
CA LEU A 48 -11.65 -28.34 -12.03
C LEU A 48 -10.73 -29.25 -12.86
N LYS A 49 -9.41 -29.04 -12.79
CA LYS A 49 -8.42 -29.89 -13.46
C LYS A 49 -8.47 -31.34 -12.97
N ASP A 50 -8.57 -31.54 -11.66
CA ASP A 50 -8.67 -32.88 -11.05
C ASP A 50 -9.96 -33.61 -11.46
N SER A 51 -11.00 -32.88 -11.85
CA SER A 51 -12.26 -33.44 -12.33
C SER A 51 -12.24 -33.93 -13.78
N TRP A 52 -11.15 -33.68 -14.53
CA TRP A 52 -11.07 -34.05 -15.94
C TRP A 52 -11.07 -35.58 -16.12
N ASN A 53 -11.84 -36.05 -17.09
CA ASN A 53 -11.86 -37.47 -17.40
C ASN A 53 -10.65 -37.82 -18.31
N PRO A 54 -9.71 -38.66 -17.85
CA PRO A 54 -8.52 -39.00 -18.64
C PRO A 54 -8.86 -39.70 -19.97
N LYS A 55 -10.02 -40.37 -20.04
CA LYS A 55 -10.50 -41.07 -21.24
C LYS A 55 -10.94 -40.12 -22.36
N TRP A 56 -11.07 -38.82 -22.09
CA TRP A 56 -11.39 -37.85 -23.15
C TRP A 56 -10.32 -37.81 -24.24
N SER A 57 -9.07 -38.11 -23.89
CA SER A 57 -7.95 -38.20 -24.85
C SER A 57 -8.13 -39.33 -25.88
N GLU A 58 -8.89 -40.36 -25.54
CA GLU A 58 -9.20 -41.50 -26.41
C GLU A 58 -10.48 -41.27 -27.24
N SER A 59 -11.21 -40.18 -26.96
CA SER A 59 -12.50 -39.92 -27.59
C SER A 59 -12.33 -39.33 -29.00
N GLY A 60 -13.24 -39.69 -29.92
CA GLY A 60 -13.29 -39.11 -31.26
C GLY A 60 -13.55 -37.59 -31.27
N VAL A 61 -14.03 -37.02 -30.15
CA VAL A 61 -14.20 -35.57 -29.99
C VAL A 61 -13.01 -34.88 -29.31
N TRP A 62 -11.88 -35.57 -29.13
CA TRP A 62 -10.71 -35.02 -28.45
C TRP A 62 -10.21 -33.70 -29.05
N SER A 63 -10.24 -33.55 -30.38
CA SER A 63 -9.83 -32.32 -31.07
C SER A 63 -10.66 -31.09 -30.70
N LEU A 64 -11.88 -31.28 -30.19
CA LEU A 64 -12.74 -30.21 -29.69
C LEU A 64 -12.48 -29.90 -28.21
N ILE A 65 -12.13 -30.93 -27.43
CA ILE A 65 -11.93 -30.82 -25.97
C ILE A 65 -10.53 -30.27 -25.65
N SER A 66 -9.50 -30.77 -26.33
CA SER A 66 -8.10 -30.50 -25.98
C SER A 66 -7.71 -29.02 -25.98
N PRO A 67 -8.19 -28.16 -26.91
CA PRO A 67 -7.84 -26.74 -26.87
C PRO A 67 -8.42 -26.03 -25.65
N ILE A 68 -9.60 -26.46 -25.18
CA ILE A 68 -10.27 -25.88 -24.01
C ILE A 68 -9.51 -26.28 -22.74
N LEU A 69 -9.12 -27.55 -22.63
CA LEU A 69 -8.30 -28.00 -21.49
C LEU A 69 -6.95 -27.29 -21.47
N GLY A 70 -6.29 -27.16 -22.63
CA GLY A 70 -5.05 -26.40 -22.76
C GLY A 70 -5.19 -24.95 -22.32
N HIS A 71 -6.28 -24.28 -22.67
CA HIS A 71 -6.57 -22.92 -22.21
C HIS A 71 -6.64 -22.83 -20.67
N PHE A 72 -7.29 -23.80 -20.02
CA PHE A 72 -7.35 -23.86 -18.56
C PHE A 72 -5.98 -24.13 -17.94
N GLU A 73 -5.15 -25.00 -18.52
CA GLU A 73 -3.79 -25.24 -18.03
C GLU A 73 -2.93 -23.99 -18.11
N GLU A 74 -2.97 -23.29 -19.26
CA GLU A 74 -2.25 -22.04 -19.42
C GLU A 74 -2.73 -20.96 -18.45
N GLU A 75 -4.04 -20.89 -18.18
CA GLU A 75 -4.58 -19.98 -17.19
C GLU A 75 -4.04 -20.26 -15.79
N ILE A 76 -4.02 -21.54 -15.37
CA ILE A 76 -3.43 -21.96 -14.09
C ILE A 76 -1.96 -21.53 -14.03
N THR A 77 -1.17 -21.81 -15.08
CA THR A 77 0.25 -21.44 -15.12
C THR A 77 0.45 -19.93 -15.01
N ARG A 78 -0.29 -19.13 -15.79
CA ARG A 78 -0.18 -17.66 -15.76
C ARG A 78 -0.53 -17.10 -14.39
N ARG A 79 -1.57 -17.63 -13.74
CA ARG A 79 -2.03 -17.14 -12.43
C ARG A 79 -1.12 -17.55 -11.29
N ASN A 80 -0.56 -18.76 -11.31
CA ASN A 80 0.48 -19.15 -10.36
C ASN A 80 1.68 -18.20 -10.43
N ALA A 81 2.18 -17.92 -11.64
CA ALA A 81 3.29 -16.99 -11.82
C ALA A 81 2.96 -15.56 -11.33
N PHE A 82 1.70 -15.12 -11.50
CA PHE A 82 1.25 -13.84 -10.98
C PHE A 82 1.22 -13.82 -9.44
N VAL A 83 0.72 -14.87 -8.79
CA VAL A 83 0.71 -14.98 -7.33
C VAL A 83 2.12 -15.03 -6.77
N ASP A 84 3.02 -15.82 -7.38
CA ASP A 84 4.42 -15.90 -6.99
C ASP A 84 5.13 -14.53 -7.08
N ASP A 85 4.92 -13.78 -8.16
CA ASP A 85 5.47 -12.42 -8.33
C ASP A 85 4.89 -11.45 -7.29
N LEU A 86 3.58 -11.49 -7.04
CA LEU A 86 2.97 -10.67 -6.00
C LEU A 86 3.52 -11.00 -4.61
N GLN A 87 3.64 -12.27 -4.28
CA GLN A 87 4.16 -12.72 -2.99
C GLN A 87 5.62 -12.28 -2.81
N ALA A 88 6.44 -12.41 -3.84
CA ALA A 88 7.83 -11.94 -3.83
C ALA A 88 7.93 -10.44 -3.59
N ARG A 89 7.10 -9.64 -4.29
CA ARG A 89 7.06 -8.18 -4.11
C ARG A 89 6.60 -7.78 -2.71
N LEU A 90 5.54 -8.41 -2.21
CA LEU A 90 5.01 -8.13 -0.87
C LEU A 90 5.98 -8.52 0.25
N ALA A 91 6.78 -9.58 0.08
CA ALA A 91 7.80 -9.96 1.03
C ALA A 91 8.93 -8.92 1.17
N THR A 92 9.19 -8.14 0.11
CA THR A 92 10.18 -7.05 0.13
C THR A 92 9.63 -5.71 0.62
N ALA A 93 8.31 -5.60 0.82
CA ALA A 93 7.68 -4.37 1.24
C ALA A 93 7.93 -4.09 2.74
N PRO A 94 8.21 -2.83 3.12
CA PRO A 94 8.36 -2.44 4.52
C PRO A 94 7.09 -2.81 5.30
N GLN A 95 7.21 -3.66 6.32
CA GLN A 95 6.09 -3.95 7.22
C GLN A 95 6.04 -2.86 8.30
N SER A 96 4.88 -2.22 8.47
CA SER A 96 4.66 -1.26 9.56
C SER A 96 4.61 -1.99 10.90
N ASN A 97 5.58 -1.76 11.78
CA ASN A 97 5.56 -2.28 13.15
C ASN A 97 4.59 -1.43 13.98
N THR A 98 3.47 -2.01 14.41
CA THR A 98 2.35 -1.33 15.10
C THR A 98 2.63 -0.97 16.57
N GLU A 99 3.78 -1.32 17.15
CA GLU A 99 3.97 -1.34 18.62
C GLU A 99 4.22 0.02 19.29
N SER A 100 4.46 1.08 18.53
CA SER A 100 4.40 2.43 19.07
C SER A 100 3.76 3.24 17.97
N ASN A 101 2.61 3.87 18.23
CA ASN A 101 2.04 4.82 17.29
C ASN A 101 2.98 6.03 17.28
N PRO A 102 4.00 6.09 16.38
CA PRO A 102 4.97 7.16 16.38
C PRO A 102 4.27 8.46 15.94
N TYR A 103 3.03 8.34 15.45
CA TYR A 103 2.24 9.38 14.82
C TYR A 103 1.55 10.32 15.82
N GLN A 104 1.29 9.90 17.07
CA GLN A 104 0.87 10.81 18.14
C GLN A 104 1.96 11.82 18.54
N LEU A 105 3.24 11.42 18.42
CA LEU A 105 4.37 12.30 18.72
C LEU A 105 4.41 13.51 17.75
N PHE A 106 3.94 13.33 16.51
CA PHE A 106 4.04 14.36 15.47
C PHE A 106 2.98 15.46 15.59
N GLU A 107 1.77 15.16 16.06
CA GLU A 107 0.78 16.22 16.34
C GLU A 107 1.28 17.18 17.44
N ASN A 108 1.95 16.63 18.46
CA ASN A 108 2.54 17.43 19.54
C ASN A 108 3.69 18.33 19.04
N LEU A 109 4.45 17.88 18.05
CA LEU A 109 5.56 18.64 17.48
C LEU A 109 5.10 19.83 16.63
N GLU A 110 4.00 19.69 15.88
CA GLU A 110 3.42 20.81 15.13
C GLU A 110 2.92 21.91 16.06
N GLN A 111 2.22 21.54 17.14
CA GLN A 111 1.77 22.48 18.15
C GLN A 111 2.95 23.19 18.84
N ALA A 112 4.00 22.44 19.21
CA ALA A 112 5.20 23.02 19.81
C ALA A 112 5.91 24.00 18.87
N TYR A 113 6.03 23.68 17.58
CA TYR A 113 6.61 24.59 16.59
C TYR A 113 5.78 25.87 16.41
N GLN A 114 4.45 25.75 16.38
CA GLN A 114 3.56 26.91 16.30
C GLN A 114 3.70 27.82 17.52
N ALA A 115 3.82 27.24 18.73
CA ALA A 115 4.05 27.99 19.96
C ALA A 115 5.39 28.74 19.95
N CYS A 116 6.48 28.08 19.53
CA CYS A 116 7.79 28.74 19.40
C CYS A 116 7.78 29.85 18.33
N SER A 117 7.17 29.61 17.17
CA SER A 117 7.07 30.63 16.10
C SER A 117 6.22 31.83 16.51
N GLN A 118 5.20 31.62 17.36
CA GLN A 118 4.40 32.70 17.90
C GLN A 118 5.19 33.50 18.96
N ALA A 119 5.89 32.82 19.87
CA ALA A 119 6.74 33.48 20.87
C ALA A 119 7.85 34.32 20.22
N ASP A 120 8.50 33.83 19.16
CA ASP A 120 9.51 34.59 18.42
C ASP A 120 8.92 35.84 17.75
N ARG A 121 7.69 35.77 17.24
CA ARG A 121 6.98 36.94 16.69
C ARG A 121 6.63 37.94 17.78
N ASP A 122 6.15 37.47 18.93
CA ASP A 122 5.75 38.31 20.06
C ASP A 122 6.98 39.03 20.68
N VAL A 123 8.17 38.42 20.63
CA VAL A 123 9.44 39.06 21.04
C VAL A 123 9.92 40.10 20.02
N GLN A 124 9.63 39.91 18.72
CA GLN A 124 10.04 40.83 17.65
C GLN A 124 9.12 42.04 17.46
N THR A 125 7.87 41.98 17.91
CA THR A 125 7.00 43.16 18.07
C THR A 125 7.10 43.67 19.50
N PRO A 126 7.76 44.82 19.77
CA PRO A 126 7.63 45.43 21.08
C PRO A 126 6.16 45.79 21.27
N SER A 127 5.52 45.22 22.29
CA SER A 127 4.21 45.68 22.72
C SER A 127 4.33 47.15 23.09
N SER A 128 3.77 48.02 22.25
CA SER A 128 3.53 49.43 22.55
C SER A 128 2.43 49.54 23.60
N GLN A 129 2.68 49.03 24.81
CA GLN A 129 1.87 49.25 26.01
C GLN A 129 2.79 49.59 27.18
N SER A 130 3.52 50.69 27.03
CA SER A 130 4.00 51.51 28.15
C SER A 130 4.08 52.95 27.67
N ALA A 131 2.91 53.52 27.43
CA ALA A 131 2.70 54.96 27.41
C ALA A 131 1.20 55.21 27.60
N LEU A 132 0.78 55.28 28.86
CA LEU A 132 -0.03 56.37 29.44
C LEU A 132 -0.32 56.06 30.91
#